data_AF-A0A6V8N9U8-F1
#
_entry.id   AF-A0A6V8N9U8-F1
#
_cell.length_a   1.000
_cell.length_b   1.000
_cell.length_c   1.000
_cell.angle_alpha   90.00
_cell.angle_beta   90.00
_cell.angle_gamma   90.00
#
_symmetry.space_group_name_H-M   'P 1'
#
loop_
_entity.id
_entity.type
_entity.pdbx_description
1 polymer ?
#
loop_
_entity_poly.entity_id
_entity_poly.type
_entity_poly.pdbx_seq_one_letter_code
_entity_poly.pdbx_strand_id
1 'polypeptide(L)'
;MMDGLGRRDLLKLSMAAGVTLATGGITKIVEASDSNPANKPEHAKNQFLKSMNCSQAILETYAPSLGMSVTQARKVAAAFAGGMGMGSECGAVTGALMVIGMKYGKTVDSDSAADAETFKRVAELVKEFKARHKHIGCSELLEADMGTPEGVRKAAGKGYFTSRCPGYVKSAAEILDKVLA
;
A
#
# COMPACT_ATOMS: atom_id res chain seq x y z
N MET A 1 -12.58 14.54 32.01
CA MET A 1 -11.16 14.17 31.97
C MET A 1 -11.07 12.68 32.20
N MET A 2 -10.58 11.93 31.23
CA MET A 2 -9.92 10.63 31.38
C MET A 2 -9.30 10.32 30.02
N ASP A 3 -8.04 10.73 29.90
CA ASP A 3 -7.16 10.46 28.77
C ASP A 3 -6.88 8.96 28.65
N GLY A 4 -6.73 8.53 27.40
CA GLY A 4 -6.54 7.14 27.02
C GLY A 4 -5.25 6.51 27.56
N LEU A 5 -5.30 5.19 27.66
CA LEU A 5 -4.16 4.31 27.88
C LEU A 5 -3.07 4.60 26.84
N GLY A 6 -1.93 5.09 27.33
CA GLY A 6 -0.80 5.45 26.51
C GLY A 6 0.03 4.22 26.13
N ARG A 7 0.88 4.37 25.11
CA ARG A 7 1.84 3.37 24.62
C ARG A 7 2.75 2.76 25.73
N ARG A 8 2.88 3.43 26.88
CA ARG A 8 3.60 2.94 28.06
C ARG A 8 2.84 1.88 28.87
N ASP A 9 1.51 1.88 28.82
CA ASP A 9 0.68 0.93 29.56
C ASP A 9 0.61 -0.43 28.86
N LEU A 10 0.65 -0.44 27.52
CA LEU A 10 0.77 -1.65 26.70
C LEU A 10 2.12 -2.36 26.89
N LEU A 11 3.20 -1.63 27.21
CA LEU A 11 4.52 -2.21 27.48
C LEU A 11 4.55 -2.99 28.81
N LYS A 12 3.80 -2.55 29.82
CA LYS A 12 3.72 -3.23 31.14
C LYS A 12 3.00 -4.57 31.07
N LEU A 13 2.03 -4.73 30.17
CA LEU A 13 1.35 -6.01 29.93
C LEU A 13 2.28 -7.09 29.35
N SER A 14 3.37 -6.71 28.67
CA SER A 14 4.35 -7.68 28.16
C SER A 14 5.26 -8.27 29.25
N MET A 15 5.30 -7.69 30.46
CA MET A 15 6.19 -8.12 31.54
C MET A 15 5.56 -9.10 32.54
N ALA A 16 4.28 -9.47 32.38
CA ALA A 16 3.59 -10.41 33.26
C ALA A 16 3.62 -11.87 32.77
N ALA A 17 4.04 -12.14 31.53
CA ALA A 17 4.20 -13.49 31.00
C ALA A 17 5.68 -13.83 30.91
N GLY A 18 6.24 -14.29 32.03
CA GLY A 18 7.60 -14.82 32.08
C GLY A 18 7.77 -16.00 31.12
N VAL A 19 8.47 -15.77 30.02
CA VAL A 19 9.09 -16.82 29.21
C VAL A 19 10.56 -16.45 29.08
N THR A 20 11.38 -17.28 29.73
CA THR A 20 12.84 -17.15 29.86
C THR A 20 13.53 -17.22 28.49
N LEU A 21 14.48 -16.31 28.29
CA LEU A 21 15.39 -16.24 27.15
C LEU A 21 16.27 -17.50 27.04
N ALA A 22 16.21 -18.17 25.89
CA ALA A 22 17.36 -18.89 25.34
C ALA A 22 17.96 -18.04 24.22
N THR A 23 19.23 -17.71 24.41
CA THR A 23 20.07 -16.86 23.55
C THR A 23 20.22 -17.44 22.15
N GLY A 24 19.64 -16.80 21.15
CA GLY A 24 19.83 -17.16 19.75
C GLY A 24 19.15 -16.19 18.78
N GLY A 25 19.92 -15.22 18.26
CA GLY A 25 19.64 -14.60 16.96
C GLY A 25 18.62 -13.46 16.92
N ILE A 26 18.92 -12.33 17.58
CA ILE A 26 18.34 -11.03 17.18
C ILE A 26 19.24 -10.43 16.10
N THR A 27 19.13 -10.93 14.86
CA THR A 27 19.54 -10.21 13.64
C THR A 27 19.05 -10.97 12.41
N LYS A 28 17.79 -10.75 12.03
CA LYS A 28 17.41 -10.65 10.61
C LYS A 28 16.31 -9.60 10.50
N ILE A 29 16.73 -8.34 10.56
CA ILE A 29 16.09 -7.33 9.70
C ILE A 29 16.33 -7.89 8.31
N VAL A 30 15.29 -8.45 7.68
CA VAL A 30 15.34 -8.84 6.28
C VAL A 30 15.70 -7.59 5.50
N GLU A 31 16.93 -7.57 5.01
CA GLU A 31 17.42 -6.56 4.08
C GLU A 31 16.40 -6.45 2.95
N ALA A 32 15.91 -5.24 2.75
CA ALA A 32 15.16 -4.93 1.55
C ALA A 32 16.12 -5.13 0.38
N SER A 33 16.02 -6.26 -0.30
CA SER A 33 16.84 -6.51 -1.48
C SER A 33 16.42 -5.49 -2.53
N ASP A 34 17.34 -4.64 -2.95
CA ASP A 34 17.23 -3.71 -4.08
C ASP A 34 17.08 -4.43 -5.44
N SER A 35 16.59 -5.67 -5.44
CA SER A 35 16.40 -6.48 -6.62
C SER A 35 15.05 -6.15 -7.27
N ASN A 36 15.09 -5.84 -8.57
CA ASN A 36 13.91 -5.67 -9.40
C ASN A 36 13.22 -7.03 -9.58
N PRO A 37 12.02 -7.27 -9.01
CA PRO A 37 11.42 -8.60 -9.05
C PRO A 37 10.91 -8.92 -10.46
N ALA A 38 11.14 -10.16 -10.92
CA ALA A 38 10.78 -10.61 -12.27
C ALA A 38 9.26 -10.54 -12.57
N ASN A 39 8.42 -10.65 -11.53
CA ASN A 39 6.97 -10.48 -11.63
C ASN A 39 6.51 -9.49 -10.54
N LYS A 40 6.48 -8.19 -10.89
CA LYS A 40 6.09 -7.12 -9.99
C LYS A 40 4.66 -7.26 -9.45
N PRO A 41 3.64 -7.65 -10.24
CA PRO A 41 2.29 -7.80 -9.71
C PRO A 41 2.15 -8.88 -8.65
N GLU A 42 2.78 -10.02 -8.87
CA GLU A 42 2.78 -11.12 -7.90
C GLU A 42 3.61 -10.76 -6.66
N HIS A 43 4.74 -10.06 -6.85
CA HIS A 43 5.53 -9.52 -5.73
C HIS A 43 4.71 -8.57 -4.86
N ALA A 44 4.07 -7.55 -5.45
CA ALA A 44 3.25 -6.59 -4.71
C ALA A 44 2.12 -7.27 -3.92
N LYS A 45 1.40 -8.21 -4.55
CA LYS A 45 0.40 -9.03 -3.85
C LYS A 45 0.98 -9.74 -2.62
N ASN A 46 2.14 -10.36 -2.79
CA ASN A 46 2.79 -11.13 -1.72
C ASN A 46 3.33 -10.23 -0.60
N GLN A 47 3.82 -9.03 -0.91
CA GLN A 47 4.23 -8.06 0.10
C GLN A 47 3.03 -7.57 0.92
N PHE A 48 1.89 -7.35 0.28
CA PHE A 48 0.64 -7.04 0.97
C PHE A 48 0.22 -8.18 1.93
N LEU A 49 0.28 -9.44 1.47
CA LEU A 49 -0.08 -10.60 2.28
C LEU A 49 0.88 -10.85 3.47
N LYS A 50 2.14 -10.46 3.37
CA LYS A 50 3.14 -10.69 4.43
C LYS A 50 2.98 -9.75 5.61
N SER A 51 2.89 -8.43 5.35
CA SER A 51 2.81 -7.42 6.43
C SER A 51 2.64 -5.97 5.96
N MET A 52 2.74 -5.69 4.65
CA MET A 52 2.63 -4.32 4.15
C MET A 52 1.19 -3.95 3.84
N ASN A 53 0.83 -2.68 3.99
CA ASN A 53 -0.47 -2.24 3.48
C ASN A 53 -0.48 -2.14 1.95
N CYS A 54 -1.65 -1.91 1.36
CA CYS A 54 -1.84 -1.95 -0.09
C CYS A 54 -1.04 -0.89 -0.86
N SER A 55 -0.91 0.33 -0.35
CA SER A 55 -0.10 1.38 -0.98
C SER A 55 1.41 1.11 -0.82
N GLN A 56 1.84 0.66 0.36
CA GLN A 56 3.23 0.28 0.62
C GLN A 56 3.67 -0.86 -0.30
N ALA A 57 2.85 -1.90 -0.42
CA ALA A 57 3.15 -3.06 -1.26
C ALA A 57 3.38 -2.70 -2.73
N ILE A 58 2.61 -1.75 -3.27
CA ILE A 58 2.84 -1.21 -4.61
C ILE A 58 4.11 -0.38 -4.63
N LEU A 59 4.21 0.68 -3.82
CA LEU A 59 5.31 1.62 -3.96
C LEU A 59 6.66 0.95 -3.72
N GLU A 60 6.79 0.07 -2.72
CA GLU A 60 8.04 -0.64 -2.46
C GLU A 60 8.47 -1.59 -3.58
N THR A 61 7.52 -2.10 -4.38
CA THR A 61 7.80 -3.01 -5.49
C THR A 61 8.37 -2.26 -6.70
N TYR A 62 7.97 -1.00 -6.90
CA TYR A 62 8.26 -0.25 -8.13
C TYR A 62 9.29 0.87 -7.93
N ALA A 63 9.24 1.55 -6.78
CA ALA A 63 10.05 2.73 -6.50
C ALA A 63 11.57 2.51 -6.51
N PRO A 64 12.12 1.32 -6.17
CA PRO A 64 13.57 1.07 -6.27
C PRO A 64 14.12 1.24 -7.68
N SER A 65 13.37 0.79 -8.69
CA SER A 65 13.74 0.98 -10.11
C SER A 65 13.69 2.44 -10.60
N LEU A 66 13.14 3.33 -9.76
CA LEU A 66 12.99 4.77 -10.02
C LEU A 66 13.83 5.60 -9.02
N GLY A 67 14.77 4.99 -8.30
CA GLY A 67 15.73 5.70 -7.44
C GLY A 67 15.27 5.99 -6.01
N MET A 68 14.14 5.45 -5.55
CA MET A 68 13.69 5.56 -4.16
C MET A 68 13.89 4.23 -3.43
N SER A 69 14.58 4.25 -2.29
CA SER A 69 14.80 3.04 -1.50
C SER A 69 13.48 2.43 -1.01
N VAL A 70 13.46 1.11 -0.82
CA VAL A 70 12.31 0.39 -0.24
C VAL A 70 11.87 1.00 1.10
N THR A 71 12.83 1.40 1.95
CA THR A 71 12.52 2.03 3.25
C THR A 71 11.82 3.37 3.09
N GLN A 72 12.25 4.21 2.15
CA GLN A 72 11.56 5.48 1.85
C GLN A 72 10.16 5.21 1.28
N ALA A 73 10.05 4.30 0.32
CA ALA A 73 8.78 3.91 -0.28
C ALA A 73 7.76 3.45 0.78
N ARG A 74 8.16 2.55 1.68
CA ARG A 74 7.31 2.10 2.79
C ARG A 74 6.86 3.24 3.70
N LYS A 75 7.77 4.16 4.04
CA LYS A 75 7.46 5.29 4.94
C LYS A 75 6.47 6.25 4.28
N VAL A 76 6.73 6.64 3.03
CA VAL A 76 5.88 7.58 2.28
C VAL A 76 4.47 7.01 2.07
N ALA A 77 4.37 5.75 1.68
CA ALA A 77 3.09 5.12 1.36
C ALA A 77 2.28 4.66 2.59
N ALA A 78 2.82 4.72 3.80
CA ALA A 78 2.20 4.15 5.01
C ALA A 78 0.81 4.72 5.32
N ALA A 79 0.58 6.00 5.02
CA ALA A 79 -0.64 6.72 5.38
C ALA A 79 -1.84 6.45 4.46
N PHE A 80 -1.69 5.69 3.38
CA PHE A 80 -2.70 5.58 2.32
C PHE A 80 -3.53 4.28 2.36
N ALA A 81 -3.34 3.44 3.38
CA ALA A 81 -4.17 2.25 3.61
C ALA A 81 -5.63 2.61 3.93
N GLY A 82 -6.56 1.70 3.62
CA GLY A 82 -7.98 1.89 3.96
C GLY A 82 -8.61 3.14 3.32
N GLY A 83 -8.08 3.58 2.17
CA GLY A 83 -8.48 4.86 1.58
C GLY A 83 -8.07 6.04 2.45
N MET A 84 -6.78 6.08 2.85
CA MET A 84 -6.21 7.06 3.78
C MET A 84 -6.89 7.06 5.17
N GLY A 85 -7.41 5.91 5.60
CA GLY A 85 -8.21 5.78 6.82
C GLY A 85 -9.56 6.48 6.78
N MET A 86 -9.97 6.98 5.60
CA MET A 86 -11.23 7.69 5.37
C MET A 86 -12.18 6.91 4.46
N GLY A 87 -11.75 5.75 3.94
CA GLY A 87 -12.53 4.97 2.99
C GLY A 87 -12.60 5.52 1.57
N SER A 88 -11.81 6.55 1.29
CA SER A 88 -11.60 7.15 -0.04
C SER A 88 -10.85 6.19 -0.98
N GLU A 89 -10.11 6.71 -1.96
CA GLU A 89 -9.49 5.92 -3.02
C GLU A 89 -8.57 4.78 -2.55
N CYS A 90 -8.70 3.62 -3.21
CA CYS A 90 -7.96 2.40 -2.90
C CYS A 90 -6.45 2.65 -2.79
N GLY A 91 -5.84 2.24 -1.67
CA GLY A 91 -4.41 2.46 -1.42
C GLY A 91 -3.51 1.83 -2.49
N ALA A 92 -3.89 0.69 -3.09
CA ALA A 92 -3.11 0.11 -4.19
C ALA A 92 -3.12 1.01 -5.44
N VAL A 93 -4.28 1.61 -5.76
CA VAL A 93 -4.40 2.58 -6.86
C VAL A 93 -3.56 3.82 -6.53
N THR A 94 -3.70 4.37 -5.32
CA THR A 94 -2.92 5.55 -4.90
C THR A 94 -1.41 5.30 -4.93
N GLY A 95 -0.95 4.12 -4.48
CA GLY A 95 0.45 3.71 -4.60
C GLY A 95 0.91 3.62 -6.06
N ALA A 96 0.06 3.16 -6.98
CA ALA A 96 0.37 3.14 -8.39
C ALA A 96 0.44 4.55 -9.00
N LEU A 97 -0.42 5.48 -8.56
CA LEU A 97 -0.35 6.89 -8.97
C LEU A 97 0.97 7.54 -8.51
N MET A 98 1.46 7.21 -7.31
CA MET A 98 2.79 7.65 -6.86
C MET A 98 3.89 7.18 -7.80
N VAL A 99 3.85 5.92 -8.25
CA VAL A 99 4.84 5.38 -9.21
C VAL A 99 4.78 6.10 -10.56
N ILE A 100 3.57 6.41 -11.05
CA ILE A 100 3.37 7.20 -12.28
C ILE A 100 4.01 8.57 -12.11
N GLY A 101 3.72 9.27 -11.00
CA GLY A 101 4.32 10.57 -10.70
C GLY A 101 5.83 10.52 -10.57
N MET A 102 6.39 9.45 -10.00
CA MET A 102 7.85 9.26 -9.95
C MET A 102 8.49 9.10 -11.34
N LYS A 103 7.78 8.51 -12.31
CA LYS A 103 8.33 8.25 -13.64
C LYS A 103 8.13 9.42 -14.61
N TYR A 104 6.98 10.08 -14.56
CA TYR A 104 6.56 11.07 -15.57
C TYR A 104 6.31 12.47 -15.02
N GLY A 105 6.31 12.64 -13.69
CA GLY A 105 6.00 13.93 -13.07
C GLY A 105 7.01 15.01 -13.45
N LYS A 106 6.52 16.22 -13.70
CA LYS A 106 7.38 17.37 -14.00
C LYS A 106 8.25 17.74 -12.79
N THR A 107 9.45 18.24 -13.07
CA THR A 107 10.39 18.78 -12.08
C THR A 107 10.69 20.26 -12.28
N VAL A 108 10.19 20.85 -13.38
CA VAL A 108 10.29 22.26 -13.72
C VAL A 108 8.93 22.78 -14.16
N ASP A 109 8.59 24.02 -13.81
CA ASP A 109 7.23 24.56 -14.00
C ASP A 109 6.79 24.66 -15.46
N SER A 110 7.74 24.85 -16.37
CA SER A 110 7.49 25.03 -17.80
C SER A 110 7.17 23.72 -18.55
N ASP A 111 7.38 22.55 -17.95
CA ASP A 111 7.19 21.26 -18.63
C ASP A 111 5.73 20.79 -18.54
N SER A 112 4.87 21.44 -19.33
CA SER A 112 3.46 21.06 -19.46
C SER A 112 3.26 19.70 -20.14
N ALA A 113 4.26 19.21 -20.89
CA ALA A 113 4.17 17.92 -21.56
C ALA A 113 4.29 16.76 -20.55
N ALA A 114 5.16 16.88 -19.55
CA ALA A 114 5.26 15.94 -18.44
C ALA A 114 3.97 15.85 -17.60
N ASP A 115 3.32 16.99 -17.34
CA ASP A 115 1.99 17.01 -16.69
C ASP A 115 0.96 16.26 -17.53
N ALA A 116 0.86 16.57 -18.83
CA ALA A 116 -0.09 15.93 -19.73
C ALA A 116 0.13 14.41 -19.80
N GLU A 117 1.38 13.96 -19.89
CA GLU A 117 1.73 12.54 -19.90
C GLU A 117 1.39 11.88 -18.57
N THR A 118 1.73 12.50 -17.43
CA THR A 118 1.39 12.00 -16.09
C THR A 118 -0.13 11.76 -15.98
N PHE A 119 -0.94 12.76 -16.28
CA PHE A 119 -2.40 12.65 -16.14
C PHE A 119 -3.04 11.72 -17.17
N LYS A 120 -2.46 11.59 -18.37
CA LYS A 120 -2.86 10.55 -19.32
C LYS A 120 -2.67 9.15 -18.72
N ARG A 121 -1.50 8.87 -18.10
CA ARG A 121 -1.22 7.59 -17.45
C ARG A 121 -2.12 7.33 -16.24
N VAL A 122 -2.40 8.36 -15.43
CA VAL A 122 -3.37 8.29 -14.33
C VAL A 122 -4.76 7.91 -14.85
N ALA A 123 -5.22 8.56 -15.92
CA ALA A 123 -6.53 8.31 -16.50
C ALA A 123 -6.65 6.88 -17.06
N GLU A 124 -5.61 6.38 -17.76
CA GLU A 124 -5.54 5.00 -18.24
C GLU A 124 -5.63 4.00 -17.09
N LEU A 125 -4.85 4.20 -16.02
CA LEU A 125 -4.85 3.32 -14.86
C LEU A 125 -6.21 3.28 -14.16
N VAL A 126 -6.78 4.45 -13.88
CA VAL A 126 -8.07 4.59 -13.18
C VAL A 126 -9.20 3.99 -14.01
N LYS A 127 -9.23 4.27 -15.32
CA LYS A 127 -10.24 3.73 -16.24
C LYS A 127 -10.22 2.21 -16.25
N GLU A 128 -9.06 1.60 -16.42
CA GLU A 128 -8.91 0.15 -16.47
C GLU A 128 -9.21 -0.50 -15.12
N PHE A 129 -8.76 0.09 -14.01
CA PHE A 129 -9.06 -0.45 -12.67
C PHE A 129 -10.56 -0.42 -12.40
N LYS A 130 -11.23 0.70 -12.71
CA LYS A 130 -12.68 0.85 -12.58
C LYS A 130 -13.43 -0.10 -13.52
N ALA A 131 -12.93 -0.38 -14.72
CA ALA A 131 -13.53 -1.37 -15.61
C ALA A 131 -13.50 -2.80 -15.02
N ARG A 132 -12.42 -3.17 -14.33
CA ARG A 132 -12.28 -4.49 -13.69
C ARG A 132 -13.06 -4.61 -12.38
N HIS A 133 -13.11 -3.55 -11.57
CA HIS A 133 -13.59 -3.61 -10.18
C HIS A 133 -14.81 -2.73 -9.88
N LYS A 134 -15.35 -2.03 -10.89
CA LYS A 134 -16.50 -1.09 -10.86
C LYS A 134 -16.28 0.20 -10.08
N HIS A 135 -15.51 0.15 -9.01
CA HIS A 135 -15.20 1.28 -8.13
C HIS A 135 -13.69 1.48 -7.99
N ILE A 136 -13.33 2.65 -7.47
CA ILE A 136 -11.96 2.96 -7.04
C ILE A 136 -11.89 3.30 -5.54
N GLY A 137 -13.02 3.70 -4.94
CA GLY A 137 -13.15 3.94 -3.51
C GLY A 137 -13.01 2.65 -2.68
N CYS A 138 -12.22 2.71 -1.62
CA CYS A 138 -11.93 1.59 -0.74
C CYS A 138 -13.19 1.08 -0.03
N SER A 139 -14.05 1.99 0.44
CA SER A 139 -15.31 1.60 1.10
C SER A 139 -16.29 0.95 0.13
N GLU A 140 -16.32 1.40 -1.13
CA GLU A 140 -17.15 0.82 -2.17
C GLU A 140 -16.66 -0.58 -2.56
N LEU A 141 -15.35 -0.73 -2.80
CA LEU A 141 -14.72 -2.00 -3.15
C LEU A 141 -14.88 -3.09 -2.07
N LEU A 142 -14.96 -2.67 -0.81
CA LEU A 142 -15.08 -3.56 0.35
C LEU A 142 -16.50 -3.63 0.91
N GLU A 143 -17.46 -2.87 0.38
CA GLU A 143 -18.85 -2.85 0.85
C GLU A 143 -18.95 -2.64 2.39
N ALA A 144 -18.04 -1.82 2.90
CA ALA A 144 -17.84 -1.55 4.32
C ALA A 144 -17.21 -0.16 4.48
N ASP A 145 -17.65 0.61 5.47
CA ASP A 145 -17.11 1.95 5.70
C ASP A 145 -15.73 1.91 6.34
N MET A 146 -14.70 1.98 5.51
CA MET A 146 -13.31 1.94 5.91
C MET A 146 -12.84 3.21 6.63
N GLY A 147 -13.67 4.26 6.70
CA GLY A 147 -13.46 5.45 7.52
C GLY A 147 -13.84 5.27 8.99
N THR A 148 -14.44 4.13 9.35
CA THR A 148 -14.91 3.85 10.72
C THR A 148 -14.28 2.58 11.29
N PRO A 149 -14.01 2.52 12.62
CA PRO A 149 -13.57 1.29 13.26
C PRO A 149 -14.53 0.11 13.03
N GLU A 150 -15.84 0.37 12.98
CA GLU A 150 -16.89 -0.62 12.75
C GLU A 150 -16.79 -1.24 11.36
N GLY A 151 -16.63 -0.41 10.32
CA GLY A 151 -16.51 -0.91 8.95
C GLY A 151 -15.18 -1.63 8.72
N VAL A 152 -14.08 -1.19 9.35
CA VAL A 152 -12.82 -1.94 9.36
C VAL A 152 -13.00 -3.33 9.99
N ARG A 153 -13.66 -3.41 11.16
CA ARG A 153 -13.97 -4.71 11.81
C ARG A 153 -14.88 -5.58 10.95
N LYS A 154 -15.86 -5.00 10.27
CA LYS A 154 -16.76 -5.71 9.33
C LYS A 154 -15.97 -6.30 8.16
N ALA A 155 -15.09 -5.52 7.53
CA ALA A 155 -14.26 -6.00 6.42
C ALA A 155 -13.29 -7.11 6.88
N ALA A 156 -12.71 -6.97 8.08
CA ALA A 156 -11.86 -7.98 8.69
C ALA A 156 -12.62 -9.28 8.97
N GLY A 157 -13.79 -9.20 9.61
CA GLY A 157 -14.61 -10.36 9.96
C GLY A 157 -15.13 -11.14 8.74
N LYS A 158 -15.27 -10.47 7.59
CA LYS A 158 -15.57 -11.10 6.30
C LYS A 158 -14.34 -11.64 5.55
N GLY A 159 -13.14 -11.45 6.10
CA GLY A 159 -11.88 -11.87 5.46
C GLY A 159 -11.54 -11.12 4.19
N TYR A 160 -12.03 -9.88 3.99
CA TYR A 160 -11.81 -9.16 2.72
C TYR A 160 -10.35 -8.74 2.52
N PHE A 161 -9.57 -8.59 3.59
CA PHE A 161 -8.14 -8.30 3.50
C PHE A 161 -7.32 -9.50 2.97
N THR A 162 -7.86 -10.71 2.94
CA THR A 162 -7.21 -11.89 2.36
C THR A 162 -7.89 -12.39 1.10
N SER A 163 -9.20 -12.18 0.96
CA SER A 163 -9.97 -12.67 -0.19
C SER A 163 -10.12 -11.64 -1.32
N ARG A 164 -10.11 -10.32 -1.03
CA ARG A 164 -10.34 -9.26 -2.03
C ARG A 164 -9.11 -8.38 -2.24
N CYS A 165 -8.60 -7.76 -1.18
CA CYS A 165 -7.49 -6.79 -1.27
C CYS A 165 -6.25 -7.31 -2.03
N PRO A 166 -5.80 -8.58 -1.87
CA PRO A 166 -4.66 -9.07 -2.65
C PRO A 166 -4.93 -9.05 -4.17
N GLY A 167 -6.18 -9.33 -4.58
CA GLY A 167 -6.60 -9.23 -5.97
C GLY A 167 -6.59 -7.80 -6.50
N TYR A 168 -6.99 -6.82 -5.67
CA TYR A 168 -6.90 -5.40 -6.01
C TYR A 168 -5.46 -4.91 -6.14
N VAL A 169 -4.58 -5.32 -5.22
CA VAL A 169 -3.14 -5.01 -5.27
C VAL A 169 -2.52 -5.58 -6.54
N LYS A 170 -2.74 -6.87 -6.83
CA LYS A 170 -2.25 -7.51 -8.06
C LYS A 170 -2.78 -6.80 -9.31
N SER A 171 -4.08 -6.51 -9.36
CA SER A 171 -4.70 -5.84 -10.50
C SER A 171 -4.11 -4.45 -10.73
N ALA A 172 -3.95 -3.65 -9.67
CA ALA A 172 -3.35 -2.32 -9.78
C ALA A 172 -1.92 -2.40 -10.33
N ALA A 173 -1.13 -3.36 -9.86
CA ALA A 173 0.23 -3.60 -10.35
C ALA A 173 0.26 -4.07 -11.82
N GLU A 174 -0.62 -4.99 -12.22
CA GLU A 174 -0.72 -5.43 -13.64
C GLU A 174 -1.09 -4.28 -14.58
N ILE A 175 -2.00 -3.41 -14.14
CA ILE A 175 -2.41 -2.23 -14.92
C ILE A 175 -1.24 -1.24 -14.96
N LEU A 176 -0.57 -1.02 -13.84
CA LEU A 176 0.61 -0.17 -13.76
C LEU A 176 1.71 -0.66 -14.71
N ASP A 177 2.04 -1.96 -14.75
CA ASP A 177 3.01 -2.51 -15.70
C ASP A 177 2.67 -2.15 -17.16
N LYS A 178 1.39 -2.22 -17.54
CA LYS A 178 0.93 -1.82 -18.89
C LYS A 178 1.05 -0.32 -19.14
N VAL A 179 0.73 0.50 -18.14
CA VAL A 179 0.76 1.96 -18.23
C VAL A 179 2.19 2.51 -18.26
N LEU A 180 3.14 1.79 -17.64
CA LEU A 180 4.56 2.15 -17.63
C LEU A 180 5.35 1.61 -18.84
N ALA A 181 4.76 0.73 -19.66
CA ALA A 181 5.39 0.09 -20.81
C ALA A 181 5.64 1.07 -21.98
#